data_AF-A0A7W8JG25-F1
#
_entry.id   AF-A0A7W8JG25-F1
#
_cell.length_a   1.000
_cell.length_b   1.000
_cell.length_c   1.000
_cell.angle_alpha   90.00
_cell.angle_beta   90.00
_cell.angle_gamma   90.00
#
_symmetry.space_group_name_H-M   'P 1'
#
loop_
_entity.id
_entity.type
_entity.pdbx_description
1 polymer ?
#
loop_
_entity_poly.entity_id
_entity_poly.type
_entity_poly.pdbx_seq_one_letter_code
_entity_poly.pdbx_strand_id
1 'polypeptide(L)'
;MYVGKKHAGKVFYDLTGNRSDTVTINADGWGEFKVNGGSVSIWVAKTSQVTFTVNNATTTSGQNVYVVGNIPELGNWNTANAIKMNPSSYPTWKATIALPQGKAIEFKFIKKDQAGNVIWESISNRTYTVPFASSGSYTASWNVP
;
A
#
# COMPACT_ATOMS: atom_id res chain seq x y z
N MET A 1 -10.41 -21.87 5.03
CA MET A 1 -9.63 -21.31 6.16
C MET A 1 -10.01 -19.86 6.38
N TYR A 2 -10.22 -19.46 7.65
CA TYR A 2 -10.37 -18.06 8.02
C TYR A 2 -8.99 -17.40 8.16
N VAL A 3 -8.78 -16.28 7.47
CA VAL A 3 -7.54 -15.51 7.52
C VAL A 3 -7.74 -14.08 8.01
N GLY A 4 -8.98 -13.68 8.28
CA GLY A 4 -9.34 -12.38 8.83
C GLY A 4 -9.87 -11.38 7.78
N LYS A 5 -10.83 -10.56 8.19
CA LYS A 5 -11.48 -9.54 7.33
C LYS A 5 -10.50 -8.52 6.74
N LYS A 6 -9.35 -8.28 7.39
CA LYS A 6 -8.27 -7.40 6.87
C LYS A 6 -7.65 -7.90 5.55
N HIS A 7 -7.86 -9.18 5.20
CA HIS A 7 -7.41 -9.76 3.94
C HIS A 7 -8.51 -9.80 2.86
N ALA A 8 -9.73 -9.33 3.14
CA ALA A 8 -10.83 -9.34 2.20
C ALA A 8 -10.47 -8.64 0.87
N GLY A 9 -10.75 -9.34 -0.23
CA GLY A 9 -10.45 -8.93 -1.61
C GLY A 9 -8.99 -9.16 -2.04
N LYS A 10 -8.10 -9.61 -1.15
CA LYS A 10 -6.73 -9.98 -1.55
C LYS A 10 -6.75 -11.30 -2.32
N VAL A 11 -5.92 -11.38 -3.35
CA VAL A 11 -5.70 -12.58 -4.16
C VAL A 11 -4.39 -13.23 -3.74
N PHE A 12 -4.38 -14.54 -3.55
CA PHE A 12 -3.21 -15.33 -3.19
C PHE A 12 -2.84 -16.29 -4.32
N TYR A 13 -1.54 -16.61 -4.43
CA TYR A 13 -1.01 -17.63 -5.35
C TYR A 13 -0.07 -18.59 -4.61
N ASP A 14 0.09 -19.80 -5.14
CA ASP A 14 1.01 -20.78 -4.59
C ASP A 14 2.44 -20.49 -5.04
N LEU A 15 3.28 -20.08 -4.11
CA LEU A 15 4.69 -19.77 -4.35
C LEU A 15 5.51 -21.01 -4.72
N THR A 16 5.06 -22.21 -4.36
CA THR A 16 5.76 -23.46 -4.70
C THR A 16 5.55 -23.88 -6.16
N GLY A 17 4.58 -23.28 -6.85
CA GLY A 17 4.21 -23.64 -8.22
C GLY A 17 3.46 -24.97 -8.36
N ASN A 18 3.18 -25.68 -7.25
CA ASN A 18 2.42 -26.93 -7.28
C ASN A 18 0.95 -26.72 -7.67
N ARG A 19 0.44 -25.49 -7.53
CA ARG A 19 -0.90 -25.08 -7.99
C ARG A 19 -0.83 -23.79 -8.81
N SER A 20 -1.61 -23.76 -9.89
CA SER A 20 -1.78 -22.58 -10.75
C SER A 20 -3.00 -21.74 -10.40
N ASP A 21 -3.91 -22.27 -9.57
CA ASP A 21 -5.09 -21.54 -9.11
C ASP A 21 -4.73 -20.30 -8.29
N THR A 22 -5.71 -19.41 -8.12
CA THR A 22 -5.61 -18.30 -7.16
C THR A 22 -6.72 -18.40 -6.13
N VAL A 23 -6.46 -17.86 -4.94
CA VAL A 23 -7.45 -17.81 -3.84
C VAL A 23 -7.77 -16.36 -3.55
N THR A 24 -9.02 -15.97 -3.75
CA THR A 24 -9.53 -14.65 -3.34
C THR A 24 -10.20 -14.78 -1.98
N ILE A 25 -9.82 -13.92 -1.03
CA ILE A 25 -10.46 -13.88 0.28
C ILE A 25 -11.77 -13.12 0.19
N ASN A 26 -12.87 -13.75 0.63
CA ASN A 26 -14.18 -13.13 0.62
C ASN A 26 -14.31 -12.00 1.67
N ALA A 27 -15.45 -11.30 1.65
CA ALA A 27 -15.73 -10.18 2.56
C ALA A 27 -15.66 -10.58 4.05
N ASP A 28 -16.00 -11.82 4.37
CA ASP A 28 -15.96 -12.34 5.73
C ASP A 28 -14.57 -12.79 6.17
N GLY A 29 -13.55 -12.75 5.31
CA GLY A 29 -12.19 -13.15 5.64
C GLY A 29 -11.90 -14.64 5.46
N TRP A 30 -12.72 -15.35 4.71
CA TRP A 30 -12.52 -16.77 4.39
C TRP A 30 -11.95 -16.96 2.99
N GLY A 31 -11.09 -17.98 2.84
CA GLY A 31 -10.59 -18.46 1.54
C GLY A 31 -10.40 -19.97 1.55
N GLU A 32 -10.48 -20.59 0.37
CA GLU A 32 -10.24 -22.03 0.18
C GLU A 32 -8.81 -22.25 -0.32
N PHE A 33 -7.91 -22.65 0.58
CA PHE A 33 -6.49 -22.84 0.28
C PHE A 33 -6.22 -24.32 0.06
N LYS A 34 -5.95 -24.70 -1.19
CA LYS A 34 -5.80 -26.10 -1.62
C LYS A 34 -4.32 -26.52 -1.64
N VAL A 35 -4.10 -27.83 -1.54
CA VAL A 35 -2.79 -28.48 -1.71
C VAL A 35 -3.00 -29.79 -2.46
N ASN A 36 -2.02 -30.24 -3.24
CA ASN A 36 -2.08 -31.55 -3.88
C ASN A 36 -1.62 -32.63 -2.89
N GLY A 37 -2.12 -33.85 -3.02
CA GLY A 37 -1.68 -34.97 -2.19
C GLY A 37 -0.18 -35.20 -2.35
N GLY A 38 0.54 -35.35 -1.24
CA GLY A 38 2.00 -35.56 -1.25
C GLY A 38 2.85 -34.33 -1.57
N SER A 39 2.25 -33.13 -1.65
CA SER A 39 2.97 -31.87 -1.87
C SER A 39 2.78 -30.88 -0.71
N VAL A 40 3.44 -29.73 -0.81
CA VAL A 40 3.19 -28.55 0.01
C VAL A 40 2.80 -27.40 -0.90
N SER A 41 1.90 -26.52 -0.46
CA SER A 41 1.57 -25.27 -1.15
C SER A 41 1.72 -24.10 -0.17
N ILE A 42 2.47 -23.08 -0.57
CA ILE A 42 2.71 -21.87 0.23
C ILE A 42 1.98 -20.72 -0.44
N TRP A 43 0.81 -20.38 0.10
CA TRP A 43 -0.03 -19.34 -0.46
C TRP A 43 0.37 -17.95 0.03
N VAL A 44 0.78 -17.09 -0.89
CA VAL A 44 1.19 -15.70 -0.60
C VAL A 44 0.33 -14.71 -1.37
N ALA A 45 0.09 -13.54 -0.77
CA ALA A 45 -0.73 -12.50 -1.41
C ALA A 45 -0.01 -11.93 -2.64
N LYS A 46 -0.75 -11.75 -3.74
CA LYS A 46 -0.26 -11.05 -4.92
C LYS A 46 -0.15 -9.55 -4.63
N THR A 47 1.06 -9.02 -4.77
CA THR A 47 1.36 -7.60 -4.58
C THR A 47 1.92 -6.94 -5.84
N SER A 48 1.65 -5.65 -6.00
CA SER A 48 2.29 -4.77 -6.97
C SER A 48 3.26 -3.83 -6.25
N GLN A 49 4.47 -3.64 -6.79
CA GLN A 49 5.40 -2.60 -6.33
C GLN A 49 4.94 -1.24 -6.87
N VAL A 50 4.21 -0.49 -6.05
CA VAL A 50 3.66 0.81 -6.44
C VAL A 50 4.60 1.92 -6.01
N THR A 51 5.11 2.68 -6.98
CA THR A 51 5.93 3.86 -6.70
C THR A 51 5.06 5.11 -6.62
N PHE A 52 4.88 5.63 -5.40
CA PHE A 52 4.28 6.93 -5.17
C PHE A 52 5.31 8.03 -5.35
N THR A 53 4.99 9.03 -6.17
CA THR A 53 5.79 10.23 -6.39
C THR A 53 4.95 11.45 -6.04
N VAL A 54 5.47 12.30 -5.15
CA VAL A 54 4.87 13.60 -4.84
C VAL A 54 5.86 14.72 -5.17
N ASN A 55 5.49 15.58 -6.11
CA ASN A 55 6.25 16.75 -6.53
C ASN A 55 5.92 17.97 -5.66
N ASN A 56 6.80 18.96 -5.62
CA ASN A 56 6.57 20.25 -4.93
C ASN A 56 6.25 20.13 -3.43
N ALA A 57 6.67 19.04 -2.77
CA ALA A 57 6.51 18.87 -1.33
C ALA A 57 7.71 19.49 -0.59
N THR A 58 7.74 20.82 -0.49
CA THR A 58 8.77 21.55 0.26
C THR A 58 8.65 21.28 1.75
N THR A 59 9.77 21.14 2.46
CA THR A 59 9.80 20.83 3.90
C THR A 59 10.63 21.88 4.64
N THR A 60 10.25 22.22 5.86
CA THR A 60 11.10 22.99 6.78
C THR A 60 12.07 22.07 7.52
N SER A 61 13.07 22.65 8.22
CA SER A 61 14.06 21.87 8.98
C SER A 61 13.37 20.89 9.94
N GLY A 62 13.77 19.62 9.90
CA GLY A 62 13.20 18.54 10.71
C GLY A 62 11.93 17.88 10.16
N GLN A 63 11.29 18.43 9.12
CA GLN A 63 10.13 17.80 8.47
C GLN A 63 10.53 16.77 7.42
N ASN A 64 9.72 15.73 7.28
CA ASN A 64 9.81 14.75 6.19
C ASN A 64 8.42 14.49 5.61
N VAL A 65 8.36 13.99 4.37
CA VAL A 65 7.12 13.61 3.70
C VAL A 65 6.85 12.12 3.91
N TYR A 66 5.58 11.79 4.14
CA TYR A 66 5.09 10.43 4.34
C TYR A 66 3.83 10.19 3.53
N VAL A 67 3.50 8.92 3.30
CA VAL A 67 2.21 8.48 2.76
C VAL A 67 1.47 7.63 3.79
N VAL A 68 0.17 7.88 3.94
CA VAL A 68 -0.71 7.14 4.86
C VAL A 68 -2.07 6.92 4.20
N GLY A 69 -2.74 5.79 4.48
CA GLY A 69 -3.99 5.45 3.82
C GLY A 69 -4.82 4.37 4.52
N ASN A 70 -5.90 3.96 3.88
CA ASN A 70 -6.98 3.15 4.46
C ASN A 70 -6.68 1.64 4.62
N ILE A 71 -5.49 1.19 4.24
CA ILE A 71 -5.08 -0.22 4.35
C ILE A 71 -3.89 -0.39 5.30
N PRO A 72 -3.67 -1.60 5.86
CA PRO A 72 -2.58 -1.85 6.78
C PRO A 72 -1.21 -1.55 6.18
N GLU A 73 -1.01 -1.84 4.89
CA GLU A 73 0.21 -1.55 4.16
C GLU A 73 0.48 -0.04 4.01
N LEU A 74 -0.51 0.81 4.31
CA LEU A 74 -0.39 2.27 4.35
C LEU A 74 -0.70 2.84 5.75
N GLY A 75 -0.67 2.00 6.79
CA GLY A 75 -0.82 2.44 8.18
C GLY A 75 -2.24 2.63 8.70
N ASN A 76 -3.30 2.30 7.94
CA ASN A 76 -4.71 2.45 8.35
C ASN A 76 -5.05 3.85 8.91
N TRP A 77 -4.64 4.91 8.21
CA TRP A 77 -4.79 6.32 8.62
C TRP A 77 -4.08 6.69 9.93
N ASN A 78 -3.29 5.79 10.53
CA ASN A 78 -2.46 6.09 11.68
C ASN A 78 -1.13 6.72 11.24
N THR A 79 -0.92 7.99 11.58
CA THR A 79 0.28 8.77 11.23
C THR A 79 1.56 8.29 11.93
N ALA A 80 1.46 7.47 12.97
CA ALA A 80 2.61 6.78 13.56
C ALA A 80 3.12 5.66 12.66
N ASN A 81 2.24 5.06 11.86
CA ASN A 81 2.53 3.97 10.93
C ASN A 81 2.63 4.44 9.46
N ALA A 82 2.67 5.76 9.24
CA ALA A 82 2.83 6.32 7.90
C ALA A 82 4.20 5.96 7.32
N ILE A 83 4.25 5.72 6.01
CA ILE A 83 5.48 5.30 5.33
C ILE A 83 6.28 6.54 4.94
N LYS A 84 7.50 6.64 5.46
CA LYS A 84 8.42 7.73 5.12
C LYS A 84 8.83 7.65 3.66
N MET A 85 8.75 8.78 2.96
CA MET A 85 9.23 8.91 1.58
C MET A 85 10.67 9.40 1.55
N ASN A 86 11.38 9.07 0.47
CA ASN A 86 12.75 9.51 0.23
C ASN A 86 12.76 10.70 -0.74
N PRO A 87 13.53 11.76 -0.49
CA PRO A 87 13.67 12.87 -1.44
C PRO A 87 14.54 12.42 -2.61
N SER A 88 13.92 12.14 -3.77
CA SER A 88 14.67 11.68 -4.95
C SER A 88 15.33 12.84 -5.71
N SER A 89 14.64 13.97 -5.80
CA SER A 89 15.12 15.21 -6.43
C SER A 89 14.33 16.37 -5.81
N TYR A 90 14.76 16.82 -4.64
CA TYR A 90 13.99 17.80 -3.84
C TYR A 90 13.51 18.99 -4.69
N PRO A 91 12.22 19.39 -4.61
CA PRO A 91 11.19 18.98 -3.65
C PRO A 91 10.32 17.78 -4.07
N THR A 92 10.83 16.88 -4.91
CA THR A 92 10.17 15.61 -5.27
C THR A 92 10.58 14.47 -4.34
N TRP A 93 9.58 13.76 -3.84
CA TRP A 93 9.71 12.63 -2.93
C TRP A 93 9.11 11.36 -3.52
N LYS A 94 9.71 10.21 -3.22
CA LYS A 94 9.29 8.90 -3.70
C LYS A 94 9.28 7.84 -2.61
N ALA A 95 8.32 6.92 -2.70
CA ALA A 95 8.32 5.67 -1.95
C ALA A 95 7.77 4.55 -2.83
N THR A 96 8.42 3.39 -2.82
CA THR A 96 7.94 2.18 -3.49
C THR A 96 7.42 1.22 -2.43
N ILE A 97 6.15 0.82 -2.55
CA ILE A 97 5.44 0.06 -1.53
C ILE A 97 4.77 -1.15 -2.20
N ALA A 98 4.93 -2.33 -1.61
CA ALA A 98 4.24 -3.54 -2.04
C ALA A 98 2.78 -3.48 -1.59
N LEU A 99 1.85 -3.31 -2.53
CA LEU A 99 0.41 -3.20 -2.25
C LEU A 99 -0.37 -4.37 -2.84
N PRO A 100 -1.45 -4.84 -2.19
CA PRO A 100 -2.27 -5.92 -2.74
C PRO A 100 -2.86 -5.56 -4.11
N GLN A 101 -2.65 -6.42 -5.11
CA GLN A 101 -3.16 -6.20 -6.46
C GLN A 101 -4.69 -6.10 -6.48
N GLY A 102 -5.24 -5.23 -7.33
CA GLY A 102 -6.68 -5.04 -7.49
C GLY A 102 -7.38 -4.30 -6.35
N LYS A 103 -6.67 -3.95 -5.28
CA LYS A 103 -7.26 -3.24 -4.15
C LYS A 103 -7.47 -1.76 -4.49
N ALA A 104 -8.70 -1.28 -4.32
CA ALA A 104 -8.99 0.15 -4.27
C ALA A 104 -8.51 0.70 -2.91
N ILE A 105 -7.66 1.72 -2.97
CA ILE A 105 -7.08 2.36 -1.79
C ILE A 105 -7.39 3.85 -1.76
N GLU A 106 -7.49 4.37 -0.55
CA GLU A 106 -7.52 5.80 -0.27
C GLU A 106 -6.29 6.17 0.55
N PHE A 107 -5.67 7.30 0.23
CA PHE A 107 -4.46 7.75 0.91
C PHE A 107 -4.31 9.27 0.85
N LYS A 108 -3.39 9.79 1.65
CA LYS A 108 -2.88 11.16 1.59
C LYS A 108 -1.37 11.18 1.79
N PHE A 109 -0.74 12.20 1.25
CA PHE A 109 0.58 12.59 1.69
C PHE A 109 0.47 13.45 2.96
N ILE A 110 1.45 13.35 3.84
CA ILE A 110 1.55 14.15 5.06
C ILE A 110 2.98 14.65 5.23
N LYS A 111 3.17 15.82 5.84
CA LYS A 111 4.46 16.25 6.38
C LYS A 111 4.45 16.00 7.88
N LYS A 112 5.53 15.43 8.40
CA LYS A 112 5.68 15.18 9.84
C LYS A 112 7.06 15.60 10.32
N ASP A 113 7.09 16.30 11.45
CA ASP A 113 8.34 16.70 12.12
C ASP A 113 8.79 15.66 13.18
N GLN A 114 9.93 15.91 13.81
CA GLN A 114 10.48 15.05 14.86
C GLN A 114 9.67 15.07 16.15
N ALA A 115 8.87 16.11 16.40
CA ALA A 115 7.99 16.22 17.56
C ALA A 115 6.66 15.46 17.35
N GLY A 116 6.39 15.01 16.13
CA GLY A 116 5.18 14.27 15.78
C GLY A 116 4.04 15.16 15.27
N ASN A 117 4.27 16.46 15.06
CA ASN A 117 3.27 17.32 14.44
C ASN A 117 3.07 16.93 12.98
N VAL A 118 1.81 16.87 12.54
CA VAL A 118 1.43 16.40 11.20
C VAL A 118 0.69 17.49 10.45
N ILE A 119 1.15 17.80 9.24
CA ILE A 119 0.45 18.63 8.27
C ILE A 119 -0.12 17.71 7.18
N TRP A 120 -1.43 17.72 7.03
CA TRP A 120 -2.16 16.94 6.04
C TRP A 120 -2.40 17.74 4.77
N GLU A 121 -2.51 17.03 3.64
CA GLU A 121 -3.15 17.61 2.45
C GLU A 121 -4.61 18.03 2.76
N SER A 122 -4.99 19.26 2.38
CA SER A 122 -6.35 19.82 2.53
C SER A 122 -7.20 19.68 1.26
N ILE A 123 -7.00 18.57 0.55
CA ILE A 123 -7.91 18.05 -0.47
C ILE A 123 -8.67 16.83 0.07
N SER A 124 -9.67 16.33 -0.68
CA SER A 124 -10.25 15.01 -0.43
C SER A 124 -9.19 13.91 -0.50
N ASN A 125 -9.49 12.73 0.08
CA ASN A 125 -8.58 11.58 -0.01
C ASN A 125 -8.25 11.25 -1.47
N ARG A 126 -6.98 10.96 -1.74
CA ARG A 126 -6.56 10.49 -3.05
C ARG A 126 -6.98 9.03 -3.18
N THR A 127 -7.50 8.66 -4.34
CA THR A 127 -7.90 7.28 -4.64
C THR A 127 -6.94 6.68 -5.66
N TYR A 128 -6.63 5.39 -5.50
CA TYR A 128 -5.87 4.62 -6.48
C TYR A 128 -6.32 3.16 -6.48
N THR A 129 -6.43 2.55 -7.66
CA THR A 129 -6.65 1.11 -7.79
C THR A 129 -5.35 0.45 -8.15
N VAL A 130 -4.84 -0.41 -7.27
CA VAL A 130 -3.57 -1.10 -7.49
C VAL A 130 -3.69 -2.02 -8.72
N PRO A 131 -2.78 -1.91 -9.72
CA PRO A 131 -2.89 -2.70 -10.94
C PRO A 131 -2.67 -4.19 -10.67
N PHE A 132 -3.25 -5.05 -11.51
CA PHE A 132 -2.93 -6.48 -11.57
C PHE A 132 -1.59 -6.74 -12.31
N ALA A 133 -0.57 -5.95 -11.99
CA ALA A 133 0.77 -6.01 -12.56
C ALA A 133 1.82 -6.07 -11.45
N SER A 134 3.04 -6.53 -11.77
CA SER A 134 4.14 -6.61 -10.81
C SER A 134 4.58 -5.23 -10.29
N SER A 135 4.34 -4.17 -11.04
CA SER A 135 4.62 -2.79 -10.65
C SER A 135 3.53 -1.82 -11.09
N GLY A 136 3.50 -0.66 -10.45
CA GLY A 136 2.65 0.47 -10.79
C GLY A 136 3.29 1.77 -10.34
N SER A 137 2.71 2.89 -10.77
CA SER A 137 3.13 4.22 -10.34
C SER A 137 1.92 5.12 -10.08
N TYR A 138 2.10 6.04 -9.15
CA TYR A 138 1.18 7.13 -8.89
C TYR A 138 2.00 8.41 -8.72
N THR A 139 1.75 9.40 -9.57
CA THR A 139 2.45 10.70 -9.51
C THR A 139 1.43 11.80 -9.28
N ALA A 140 1.73 12.67 -8.33
CA ALA A 140 0.95 13.87 -8.05
C ALA A 140 1.85 15.02 -7.59
N SER A 141 1.29 16.22 -7.56
CA SER A 141 1.90 17.35 -6.85
C SER A 141 1.30 17.46 -5.45
N TRP A 142 2.12 17.89 -4.49
CA TRP A 142 1.70 18.23 -3.14
C TRP A 142 0.67 19.35 -3.20
N ASN A 143 -0.45 19.15 -2.54
CA ASN A 143 -1.51 20.15 -2.45
C ASN A 143 -1.74 20.47 -0.98
N VAL A 144 -1.28 21.65 -0.51
CA VAL A 144 -1.98 22.64 0.36
C VAL A 144 -1.06 23.49 1.24
N PRO A 145 -1.56 24.65 1.72
CA PRO A 145 -2.22 25.72 0.96
C PRO A 145 -1.24 26.37 -0.03
#